data_AF-A0A2V8UB59-F1
#
_entry.id   AF-A0A2V8UB59-F1
#
_cell.length_a   1.000
_cell.length_b   1.000
_cell.length_c   1.000
_cell.angle_alpha   90.00
_cell.angle_beta   90.00
_cell.angle_gamma   90.00
#
_symmetry.space_group_name_H-M   'P 1'
#
loop_
_entity.id
_entity.type
_entity.pdbx_description
1 polymer ?
#
loop_
_entity_poly.entity_id
_entity_poly.type
_entity_poly.pdbx_seq_one_letter_code
_entity_poly.pdbx_strand_id
1 'polypeptide(L)'
;MPLPDTVRVKLSSEAAEYVSITPVVIREMPLRELIEQMLGVTGKDESRIQDLLLRGALVSGASRFRWTGWQTDPESIRALLATFPDPDSARPFAPALCMRAVLRGSQYPVGIPRAIGSRQKLVARLLRRPSFWDHLMQIACSSEPRYLDYSYRERADVYQLSLSVPQLQRLRESARLMGYSVLETQIRTAPVDSLDLYTARG
;
A
#
# COMPACT_ATOMS: atom_id res chain seq x y z
N MET A 1 26.99 9.77 14.90
CA MET A 1 27.24 10.88 13.94
C MET A 1 25.91 11.55 13.62
N PRO A 2 25.89 12.85 13.30
CA PRO A 2 24.66 13.48 12.79
C PRO A 2 24.21 12.79 11.50
N LEU A 3 22.90 12.76 11.27
CA LEU A 3 22.33 12.11 10.10
C LEU A 3 22.67 12.90 8.82
N PRO A 4 23.10 12.25 7.74
CA PRO A 4 23.35 12.94 6.48
C PRO A 4 22.04 13.40 5.84
N ASP A 5 22.07 14.55 5.15
CA ASP A 5 20.90 15.06 4.42
C ASP A 5 20.56 14.17 3.21
N THR A 6 21.59 13.71 2.49
CA THR A 6 21.48 12.82 1.33
C THR A 6 22.38 11.61 1.46
N VAL A 7 21.95 10.51 0.83
CA VAL A 7 22.67 9.24 0.81
C VAL A 7 22.83 8.80 -0.64
N ARG A 8 24.05 8.40 -0.98
CA ARG A 8 24.35 7.76 -2.26
C ARG A 8 23.92 6.30 -2.23
N VAL A 9 22.87 5.97 -2.98
CA VAL A 9 22.28 4.63 -3.02
C VAL A 9 22.45 4.01 -4.41
N LYS A 10 22.88 2.76 -4.44
CA LYS A 10 22.87 1.90 -5.62
C LYS A 10 21.56 1.11 -5.64
N LEU A 11 20.82 1.21 -6.74
CA LEU A 11 19.55 0.55 -6.96
C LEU A 11 19.72 -0.54 -8.02
N SER A 12 19.23 -1.74 -7.72
CA SER A 12 19.13 -2.84 -8.68
C SER A 12 17.75 -3.49 -8.59
N SER A 13 17.24 -4.02 -9.70
CA SER A 13 16.02 -4.86 -9.70
C SER A 13 16.28 -6.19 -9.01
N GLU A 14 15.27 -6.71 -8.33
CA GLU A 14 15.21 -8.08 -7.80
C GLU A 14 14.31 -8.99 -8.65
N ALA A 15 13.89 -8.55 -9.84
CA ALA A 15 13.07 -9.36 -10.73
C ALA A 15 13.81 -10.66 -11.11
N ALA A 16 13.21 -11.81 -10.78
CA ALA A 16 13.69 -13.13 -11.13
C ALA A 16 13.36 -13.45 -12.60
N GLU A 17 13.99 -12.74 -13.53
CA GLU A 17 13.95 -13.07 -14.95
C GLU A 17 15.32 -13.59 -15.40
N TYR A 18 15.29 -14.65 -16.22
CA TYR A 18 16.43 -15.30 -16.87
C TYR A 18 17.56 -14.30 -17.19
N VAL A 19 18.71 -14.43 -16.50
CA VAL A 19 19.97 -13.67 -16.70
C VAL A 19 19.76 -12.28 -17.34
N SER A 20 19.17 -11.33 -16.60
CA SER A 20 19.20 -9.93 -17.02
C SER A 20 20.36 -9.19 -16.34
N ILE A 21 21.23 -8.56 -17.13
CA ILE A 21 22.15 -7.54 -16.63
C ILE A 21 21.28 -6.32 -16.31
N THR A 22 20.72 -6.28 -15.10
CA THR A 22 19.91 -5.15 -14.69
C THR A 22 20.82 -3.93 -14.47
N PRO A 23 20.56 -2.78 -15.08
CA PRO A 23 21.37 -1.58 -14.87
C PRO A 23 21.34 -1.17 -13.39
N VAL A 24 22.52 -1.09 -12.78
CA VAL A 24 22.67 -0.56 -11.43
C VAL A 24 22.62 0.97 -11.52
N VAL A 25 21.57 1.57 -10.99
CA VAL A 25 21.40 3.02 -10.97
C VAL A 25 22.00 3.56 -9.67
N ILE A 26 22.93 4.49 -9.76
CA ILE A 26 23.44 5.22 -8.60
C ILE A 26 22.64 6.52 -8.50
N ARG A 27 22.03 6.76 -7.34
CA ARG A 27 21.21 7.93 -7.07
C ARG A 27 21.59 8.53 -5.72
N GLU A 28 21.78 9.85 -5.68
CA GLU A 28 21.72 10.60 -4.44
C GLU A 28 20.25 10.79 -4.06
N MET A 29 19.86 10.34 -2.87
CA MET A 29 18.48 10.48 -2.38
C MET A 29 18.45 11.06 -0.97
N PRO A 30 17.41 11.86 -0.62
CA PRO A 30 17.26 12.34 0.75
C PRO A 30 17.19 11.17 1.74
N LEU A 31 17.85 11.30 2.90
CA LEU A 31 17.80 10.25 3.92
C LEU A 31 16.35 9.93 4.32
N ARG A 32 15.49 10.94 4.41
CA ARG A 32 14.06 10.76 4.70
C ARG A 32 13.39 9.80 3.71
N GLU A 33 13.72 9.87 2.42
CA GLU A 33 13.17 8.96 1.41
C GLU A 33 13.66 7.53 1.62
N LEU A 34 14.94 7.34 1.98
CA LEU A 34 15.48 6.01 2.31
C LEU A 34 14.83 5.43 3.57
N ILE A 35 14.66 6.24 4.62
CA ILE A 35 13.96 5.82 5.86
C ILE A 35 12.53 5.43 5.55
N GLU A 36 11.82 6.16 4.70
CA GLU A 36 10.46 5.81 4.30
C GLU A 36 10.38 4.44 3.62
N GLN A 37 11.37 4.07 2.80
CA GLN A 37 11.46 2.71 2.25
C GLN A 37 11.65 1.65 3.34
N MET A 38 12.45 1.95 4.37
CA MET A 38 12.64 1.05 5.52
C MET A 38 11.35 0.88 6.33
N LEU A 39 10.63 1.98 6.59
CA LEU A 39 9.36 1.97 7.31
C LEU A 39 8.32 1.07 6.63
N GLY A 40 8.34 0.96 5.31
CA GLY A 40 7.49 0.04 4.55
C GLY A 40 7.77 -1.46 4.79
N VAL A 41 8.84 -1.80 5.51
CA VAL A 41 9.26 -3.17 5.85
C VAL A 41 9.34 -3.39 7.37
N THR A 42 9.84 -2.39 8.10
CA THR A 42 10.10 -2.50 9.55
C THR A 42 9.02 -1.88 10.41
N GLY A 43 8.15 -1.02 9.87
CA GLY A 43 7.44 -0.03 10.68
C GLY A 43 8.41 0.90 11.40
N LYS A 44 7.97 1.60 12.44
CA LYS A 44 8.80 2.49 13.29
C LYS A 44 9.68 1.76 14.31
N ASP A 45 10.11 0.54 14.01
CA ASP A 45 11.07 -0.18 14.85
C ASP A 45 12.47 0.47 14.75
N GLU A 46 12.78 1.34 15.72
CA GLU A 46 14.04 2.08 15.81
C GLU A 46 15.26 1.16 15.68
N SER A 47 15.23 0.00 16.35
CA SER A 47 16.38 -0.91 16.40
C SER A 47 16.66 -1.53 15.03
N ARG A 48 15.61 -2.00 14.35
CA ARG A 48 15.73 -2.59 13.01
C ARG A 48 16.13 -1.56 11.96
N ILE A 49 15.69 -0.31 12.10
CA ILE A 49 16.08 0.77 11.20
C ILE A 49 17.58 1.08 11.37
N GLN A 50 18.07 1.17 12.60
CA GLN A 50 19.49 1.38 12.87
C GLN A 50 20.35 0.23 12.31
N ASP A 51 19.91 -1.01 12.48
CA ASP A 51 20.58 -2.18 11.91
C ASP A 51 20.65 -2.15 10.39
N LEU A 52 19.57 -1.73 9.71
CA LEU A 52 19.57 -1.58 8.26
C LEU A 52 20.54 -0.49 7.80
N LEU A 53 20.53 0.67 8.46
CA LEU A 53 21.43 1.79 8.16
C LEU A 53 22.89 1.39 8.34
N LEU A 54 23.21 0.61 9.37
CA LEU A 54 24.54 0.08 9.62
C LEU A 54 24.96 -0.95 8.56
N ARG A 55 24.06 -1.85 8.16
CA ARG A 55 24.35 -2.89 7.16
C ARG A 55 24.47 -2.36 5.73
N GLY A 56 23.85 -1.22 5.42
CA GLY A 56 23.98 -0.62 4.10
C GLY A 56 23.13 -1.28 3.01
N ALA A 57 22.06 -2.00 3.35
CA ALA A 57 21.25 -2.69 2.36
C ALA A 57 19.77 -2.84 2.77
N LEU A 58 18.88 -2.73 1.80
CA LEU A 58 17.43 -2.95 1.95
C LEU A 58 16.88 -3.58 0.66
N VAL A 59 15.95 -4.52 0.79
CA VAL A 59 15.09 -4.95 -0.31
C VAL A 59 13.68 -4.43 -0.02
N SER A 60 13.13 -3.66 -0.95
CA SER A 60 11.78 -3.11 -0.88
C SER A 60 11.09 -3.35 -2.21
N GLY A 61 10.00 -4.14 -2.19
CA GLY A 61 9.32 -4.59 -3.41
C GLY A 61 10.28 -5.35 -4.33
N ALA A 62 10.29 -4.98 -5.61
CA ALA A 62 11.18 -5.56 -6.62
C ALA A 62 12.52 -4.82 -6.74
N SER A 63 12.92 -4.03 -5.75
CA SER A 63 14.13 -3.22 -5.79
C SER A 63 15.03 -3.48 -4.59
N ARG A 64 16.33 -3.55 -4.85
CA ARG A 64 17.38 -3.62 -3.84
C ARG A 64 18.17 -2.32 -3.82
N PHE A 65 18.29 -1.79 -2.61
CA PHE A 65 18.98 -0.57 -2.26
C PHE A 65 20.27 -0.95 -1.54
N ARG A 66 21.41 -0.37 -1.94
CA ARG A 66 22.70 -0.54 -1.26
C ARG A 66 23.40 0.80 -1.08
N TRP A 67 23.97 1.03 0.10
CA TRP A 67 24.74 2.23 0.44
C TRP A 67 25.93 1.85 1.32
N THR A 68 26.84 2.80 1.55
CA THR A 68 27.88 2.63 2.57
C THR A 68 27.22 2.73 3.94
N GLY A 69 27.23 1.67 4.74
CA GLY A 69 26.60 1.71 6.06
C GLY A 69 27.33 2.59 7.07
N TRP A 70 26.61 3.12 8.06
CA TRP A 70 27.17 3.93 9.15
C TRP A 70 26.38 3.75 10.45
N GLN A 71 27.06 4.01 11.57
CA GLN A 71 26.40 4.04 12.88
C GLN A 71 25.64 5.36 13.05
N THR A 72 24.37 5.25 13.43
CA THR A 72 23.50 6.39 13.68
C THR A 72 23.38 6.68 15.16
N ASP A 73 23.18 7.95 15.48
CA ASP A 73 22.81 8.35 16.83
C ASP A 73 21.32 8.02 17.07
N PRO A 74 20.97 7.28 18.14
CA PRO A 74 19.58 6.88 18.40
C PRO A 74 18.61 8.05 18.54
N GLU A 75 19.05 9.16 19.15
CA GLU A 75 18.20 10.34 19.35
C GLU A 75 17.87 11.01 18.02
N SER A 76 18.86 11.13 17.13
CA SER A 76 18.67 11.66 15.78
C SER A 76 17.68 10.81 14.97
N ILE A 77 17.73 9.48 15.09
CA ILE A 77 16.77 8.58 14.43
C ILE A 77 15.37 8.78 15.01
N ARG A 78 15.24 8.81 16.33
CA ARG A 78 13.95 9.05 17.00
C ARG A 78 13.32 10.37 16.56
N ALA A 79 14.11 11.45 16.54
CA ALA A 79 13.66 12.76 16.07
C ALA A 79 13.18 12.72 14.62
N LEU A 80 13.91 12.02 13.73
CA LEU A 80 13.49 11.85 12.34
C LEU A 80 12.21 11.00 12.22
N LEU A 81 12.08 9.92 12.99
CA LEU A 81 10.90 9.05 13.01
C LEU A 81 9.64 9.77 13.50
N ALA A 82 9.79 10.73 14.42
CA ALA A 82 8.69 11.58 14.88
C ALA A 82 8.11 12.47 13.76
N THR A 83 8.87 12.71 12.67
CA THR A 83 8.36 13.46 11.50
C THR A 83 7.48 12.62 10.57
N PHE A 84 7.43 11.31 10.78
CA PHE A 84 6.56 10.41 10.01
C PHE A 84 5.22 10.23 10.70
N PRO A 85 4.14 10.08 9.92
CA PRO A 85 2.80 9.84 10.45
C PRO A 85 2.77 8.64 11.40
N ASP A 86 2.10 8.79 12.55
CA ASP A 86 1.75 7.68 13.44
C ASP A 86 0.35 7.13 13.11
N PRO A 87 0.09 5.85 13.44
CA PRO A 87 -1.25 5.29 13.41
C PRO A 87 -2.17 6.06 14.36
N ASP A 88 -3.38 6.38 13.90
CA ASP A 88 -4.35 7.15 14.68
C ASP A 88 -5.75 6.55 14.53
N SER A 89 -6.19 5.82 15.56
CA SER A 89 -7.47 5.12 15.59
C SER A 89 -8.69 6.04 15.66
N ALA A 90 -8.50 7.33 15.97
CA ALA A 90 -9.58 8.31 15.98
C ALA A 90 -9.91 8.84 14.58
N ARG A 91 -9.07 8.57 13.57
CA ARG A 91 -9.33 9.03 12.20
C ARG A 91 -10.53 8.32 11.59
N PRO A 92 -11.53 9.06 11.07
CA PRO A 92 -12.67 8.45 10.40
C PRO A 92 -12.29 7.98 8.98
N PHE A 93 -12.97 6.93 8.52
CA PHE A 93 -12.84 6.47 7.15
C PHE A 93 -13.34 7.54 6.15
N ALA A 94 -12.46 7.99 5.26
CA ALA A 94 -12.77 8.98 4.22
C ALA A 94 -12.87 8.32 2.82
N PRO A 95 -14.07 7.91 2.36
CA PRO A 95 -14.24 7.15 1.11
C PRO A 95 -13.75 7.90 -0.13
N ALA A 96 -13.85 9.23 -0.13
CA ALA A 96 -13.38 10.07 -1.23
C ALA A 96 -11.86 10.03 -1.43
N LEU A 97 -11.10 9.70 -0.37
CA LEU A 97 -9.63 9.59 -0.37
C LEU A 97 -9.16 8.13 -0.46
N CYS A 98 -10.09 7.16 -0.46
CA CYS A 98 -9.77 5.76 -0.65
C CYS A 98 -9.15 5.57 -2.05
N MET A 99 -7.94 5.05 -2.11
CA MET A 99 -7.14 4.91 -3.33
C MET A 99 -7.02 3.45 -3.78
N ARG A 100 -7.17 2.51 -2.85
CA ARG A 100 -7.06 1.07 -3.11
C ARG A 100 -7.88 0.27 -2.12
N ALA A 101 -8.50 -0.79 -2.59
CA ALA A 101 -9.15 -1.80 -1.76
C ALA A 101 -8.43 -3.14 -1.94
N VAL A 102 -8.41 -3.98 -0.91
CA VAL A 102 -7.82 -5.32 -0.97
C VAL A 102 -8.80 -6.30 -0.36
N LEU A 103 -9.29 -7.24 -1.17
CA LEU A 103 -10.10 -8.35 -0.67
C LEU A 103 -9.18 -9.34 0.02
N ARG A 104 -9.51 -9.67 1.26
CA ARG A 104 -8.76 -10.60 2.12
C ARG A 104 -9.61 -11.84 2.38
N GLY A 105 -8.96 -12.99 2.34
CA GLY A 105 -9.52 -14.25 2.80
C GLY A 105 -8.45 -15.33 2.83
N SER A 106 -8.86 -16.60 2.82
CA SER A 106 -7.95 -17.74 2.98
C SER A 106 -6.97 -17.97 1.82
N GLN A 107 -7.22 -17.37 0.65
CA GLN A 107 -6.34 -17.45 -0.52
C GLN A 107 -5.55 -16.14 -0.69
N TYR A 108 -5.04 -15.90 -1.90
CA TYR A 108 -4.28 -14.71 -2.23
C TYR A 108 -5.15 -13.44 -2.17
N PRO A 109 -4.63 -12.32 -1.62
CA PRO A 109 -5.36 -11.07 -1.57
C PRO A 109 -5.58 -10.50 -2.98
N VAL A 110 -6.78 -9.99 -3.24
CA VAL A 110 -7.12 -9.36 -4.53
C VAL A 110 -7.08 -7.85 -4.37
N GLY A 111 -6.03 -7.22 -4.89
CA GLY A 111 -5.85 -5.77 -4.88
C GLY A 111 -6.63 -5.08 -6.00
N ILE A 112 -7.40 -4.06 -5.66
CA ILE A 112 -8.23 -3.28 -6.56
C ILE A 112 -7.87 -1.81 -6.40
N PRO A 113 -6.98 -1.25 -7.24
CA PRO A 113 -6.73 0.18 -7.29
C PRO A 113 -8.00 0.92 -7.74
N ARG A 114 -8.25 2.12 -7.18
CA ARG A 114 -9.42 2.94 -7.54
C ARG A 114 -9.53 3.19 -9.04
N ALA A 115 -8.42 3.50 -9.70
CA ALA A 115 -8.39 3.73 -11.14
C ALA A 115 -8.90 2.52 -11.96
N ILE A 116 -8.65 1.31 -11.46
CA ILE A 116 -9.11 0.07 -12.10
C ILE A 116 -10.58 -0.21 -11.74
N GLY A 117 -10.96 -0.11 -10.47
CA GLY A 117 -12.33 -0.35 -10.02
C GLY A 117 -13.35 0.69 -10.53
N SER A 118 -12.90 1.91 -10.81
CA SER A 118 -13.73 2.99 -11.38
C SER A 118 -13.86 2.87 -12.91
N ARG A 119 -13.02 2.04 -13.55
CA ARG A 119 -13.04 1.86 -14.99
C ARG A 119 -14.23 0.98 -15.37
N GLN A 120 -15.19 1.59 -16.06
CA GLN A 120 -16.40 0.92 -16.53
C GLN A 120 -16.49 0.93 -18.06
N LYS A 121 -17.34 0.05 -18.59
CA LYS A 121 -17.64 -0.05 -20.03
C LYS A 121 -18.21 1.29 -20.54
N LEU A 122 -17.90 1.64 -21.79
CA LEU A 122 -18.31 2.92 -22.40
C LEU A 122 -19.82 3.16 -22.31
N VAL A 123 -20.62 2.11 -22.55
CA VAL A 123 -22.10 2.17 -22.48
C VAL A 123 -22.57 2.53 -21.07
N ALA A 124 -22.00 1.91 -20.02
CA ALA A 124 -22.35 2.20 -18.63
C ALA A 124 -21.99 3.66 -18.25
N ARG A 125 -20.86 4.16 -18.78
CA ARG A 125 -20.43 5.55 -18.58
C ARG A 125 -21.38 6.56 -19.23
N LEU A 126 -21.83 6.29 -20.46
CA LEU A 126 -22.82 7.12 -21.17
C LEU A 126 -24.14 7.19 -20.41
N LEU A 127 -24.55 6.07 -19.80
CA LEU A 127 -25.76 5.97 -18.98
C LEU A 127 -25.59 6.44 -17.53
N ARG A 128 -24.43 7.03 -17.18
CA ARG A 128 -24.10 7.49 -15.81
C ARG A 128 -24.37 6.44 -14.71
N ARG A 129 -24.14 5.17 -15.03
CA ARG A 129 -24.29 4.10 -14.04
C ARG A 129 -23.13 4.13 -13.05
N PRO A 130 -23.38 3.74 -11.78
CA PRO A 130 -22.31 3.56 -10.80
C PRO A 130 -21.33 2.49 -11.30
N SER A 131 -20.06 2.75 -11.06
CA SER A 131 -18.97 1.81 -11.30
C SER A 131 -18.91 0.74 -10.20
N PHE A 132 -18.08 -0.27 -10.40
CA PHE A 132 -17.77 -1.22 -9.31
C PHE A 132 -17.23 -0.50 -8.07
N TRP A 133 -16.35 0.49 -8.25
CA TRP A 133 -15.78 1.25 -7.14
C TRP A 133 -16.84 1.99 -6.34
N ASP A 134 -17.84 2.57 -7.02
CA ASP A 134 -18.94 3.28 -6.35
C ASP A 134 -19.75 2.31 -5.48
N HIS A 135 -20.06 1.11 -5.99
CA HIS A 135 -20.72 0.07 -5.19
C HIS A 135 -19.88 -0.41 -4.01
N LEU A 136 -18.58 -0.61 -4.20
CA LEU A 136 -17.66 -1.00 -3.11
C LEU A 136 -17.62 0.08 -2.02
N MET A 137 -17.54 1.36 -2.39
CA MET A 137 -17.57 2.48 -1.44
C MET A 137 -18.92 2.60 -0.73
N GLN A 138 -20.04 2.34 -1.39
CA GLN A 138 -21.36 2.30 -0.74
C GLN A 138 -21.44 1.20 0.32
N ILE A 139 -20.91 0.01 0.02
CA ILE A 139 -20.80 -1.08 1.00
C ILE A 139 -19.93 -0.63 2.17
N ALA A 140 -18.76 -0.04 1.90
CA ALA A 140 -17.86 0.44 2.94
C ALA A 140 -18.53 1.49 3.84
N CYS A 141 -19.13 2.53 3.28
CA CYS A 141 -19.74 3.62 4.06
C CYS A 141 -20.93 3.15 4.91
N SER A 142 -21.69 2.17 4.45
CA SER A 142 -22.84 1.62 5.20
C SER A 142 -22.45 0.65 6.31
N SER A 143 -21.16 0.30 6.44
CA SER A 143 -20.69 -0.78 7.30
C SER A 143 -19.56 -0.38 8.25
N GLU A 144 -19.29 0.92 8.38
CA GLU A 144 -18.34 1.51 9.34
C GLU A 144 -16.99 0.78 9.44
N PRO A 145 -16.08 0.98 8.46
CA PRO A 145 -14.76 0.34 8.47
C PRO A 145 -13.96 0.80 9.69
N ARG A 146 -13.37 -0.17 10.40
CA ARG A 146 -12.56 0.09 11.59
C ARG A 146 -11.14 0.47 11.19
N TYR A 147 -10.57 1.49 11.82
CA TYR A 147 -9.15 1.81 11.66
C TYR A 147 -8.28 0.62 12.07
N LEU A 148 -7.31 0.27 11.24
CA LEU A 148 -6.36 -0.81 11.50
C LEU A 148 -4.97 -0.25 11.81
N ASP A 149 -4.38 0.50 10.89
CA ASP A 149 -2.99 0.97 11.00
C ASP A 149 -2.67 2.06 9.95
N TYR A 150 -1.45 2.59 9.96
CA TYR A 150 -0.88 3.38 8.87
C TYR A 150 0.13 2.56 8.05
N SER A 151 -0.11 2.44 6.74
CA SER A 151 0.84 1.80 5.83
C SER A 151 1.85 2.81 5.29
N TYR A 152 3.10 2.76 5.78
CA TYR A 152 4.19 3.57 5.24
C TYR A 152 4.49 3.25 3.78
N ARG A 153 4.36 1.98 3.38
CA ARG A 153 4.59 1.54 2.00
C ARG A 153 3.61 2.20 1.02
N GLU A 154 2.34 2.27 1.39
CA GLU A 154 1.27 2.83 0.55
C GLU A 154 1.00 4.31 0.86
N ARG A 155 1.69 4.89 1.85
CA ARG A 155 1.46 6.24 2.39
C ARG A 155 -0.01 6.53 2.72
N ALA A 156 -0.66 5.56 3.35
CA ALA A 156 -2.11 5.56 3.52
C ALA A 156 -2.53 5.01 4.88
N ASP A 157 -3.61 5.58 5.42
CA ASP A 157 -4.37 5.00 6.51
C ASP A 157 -5.09 3.73 6.02
N VAL A 158 -5.04 2.67 6.82
CA VAL A 158 -5.64 1.37 6.52
C VAL A 158 -6.83 1.17 7.42
N TYR A 159 -7.97 0.90 6.80
CA TYR A 159 -9.21 0.53 7.47
C TYR A 159 -9.59 -0.88 7.07
N GLN A 160 -10.23 -1.62 7.97
CA GLN A 160 -10.70 -2.96 7.71
C GLN A 160 -12.21 -3.06 7.92
N LEU A 161 -12.87 -3.75 7.00
CA LEU A 161 -14.27 -4.08 7.06
C LEU A 161 -14.46 -5.60 6.94
N SER A 162 -15.09 -6.21 7.93
CA SER A 162 -15.59 -7.59 7.79
C SER A 162 -16.83 -7.62 6.90
N LEU A 163 -16.87 -8.54 5.94
CA LEU A 163 -17.97 -8.64 4.99
C LEU A 163 -18.96 -9.72 5.41
N SER A 164 -20.21 -9.34 5.62
CA SER A 164 -21.32 -10.29 5.72
C SER A 164 -21.60 -10.96 4.37
N VAL A 165 -22.25 -12.12 4.40
CA VAL A 165 -22.64 -12.85 3.18
C VAL A 165 -23.44 -11.98 2.20
N PRO A 166 -24.45 -11.18 2.61
CA PRO A 166 -25.18 -10.31 1.68
C PRO A 166 -24.33 -9.18 1.08
N GLN A 167 -23.37 -8.63 1.83
CA GLN A 167 -22.45 -7.62 1.30
C GLN A 167 -21.51 -8.24 0.26
N LEU A 168 -20.97 -9.43 0.55
CA LEU A 168 -20.11 -10.14 -0.39
C LEU A 168 -20.85 -10.51 -1.68
N GLN A 169 -22.10 -10.95 -1.59
CA GLN A 169 -22.93 -11.24 -2.78
C GLN A 169 -23.11 -9.99 -3.66
N ARG A 170 -23.52 -8.85 -3.06
CA ARG A 170 -23.64 -7.57 -3.78
C ARG A 170 -22.32 -7.15 -4.43
N LEU A 171 -21.21 -7.32 -3.72
CA LEU A 171 -19.89 -7.02 -4.26
C LEU A 171 -19.57 -7.90 -5.49
N ARG A 172 -19.81 -9.21 -5.40
CA ARG A 172 -19.58 -10.16 -6.51
C ARG A 172 -20.48 -9.88 -7.71
N GLU A 173 -21.72 -9.47 -7.49
CA GLU A 173 -22.63 -9.07 -8.57
C GLU A 173 -22.12 -7.82 -9.29
N SER A 174 -21.65 -6.82 -8.53
CA SER A 174 -21.11 -5.58 -9.08
C SER A 174 -19.81 -5.77 -9.88
N ALA A 175 -19.08 -6.88 -9.66
CA ALA A 175 -17.83 -7.17 -10.38
C ALA A 175 -18.02 -7.22 -11.91
N ARG A 176 -19.22 -7.56 -12.40
CA ARG A 176 -19.57 -7.57 -13.84
C ARG A 176 -19.49 -6.19 -14.52
N LEU A 177 -19.46 -5.13 -13.73
CA LEU A 177 -19.31 -3.75 -14.19
C LEU A 177 -17.85 -3.43 -14.57
N MET A 178 -16.90 -4.26 -14.13
CA MET A 178 -15.50 -4.07 -14.45
C MET A 178 -15.20 -4.24 -15.94
N GLY A 179 -14.18 -3.52 -16.41
CA GLY A 179 -13.65 -3.67 -17.76
C GLY A 179 -12.68 -4.86 -17.94
N TYR A 180 -12.26 -5.52 -16.85
CA TYR A 180 -11.22 -6.56 -16.86
C TYR A 180 -11.78 -7.91 -16.43
N SER A 181 -11.88 -8.86 -17.36
CA SER A 181 -12.51 -10.17 -17.14
C SER A 181 -11.77 -11.06 -16.13
N VAL A 182 -10.43 -10.98 -16.09
CA VAL A 182 -9.62 -11.74 -15.12
C VAL A 182 -9.90 -11.25 -13.70
N LEU A 183 -9.87 -9.93 -13.48
CA LEU A 183 -10.15 -9.34 -12.17
C LEU A 183 -11.60 -9.56 -11.74
N GLU A 184 -12.56 -9.47 -12.67
CA GLU A 184 -13.95 -9.85 -12.40
C GLU A 184 -14.02 -11.29 -11.87
N THR A 185 -13.38 -12.23 -12.56
CA THR A 185 -13.38 -13.64 -12.19
C THR A 185 -12.78 -13.84 -10.79
N GLN A 186 -11.62 -13.21 -10.53
CA GLN A 186 -10.97 -13.27 -9.23
C GLN A 186 -11.88 -12.76 -8.10
N ILE A 187 -12.54 -11.61 -8.27
CA ILE A 187 -13.45 -11.07 -7.24
C ILE A 187 -14.64 -12.01 -7.01
N ARG A 188 -15.16 -12.63 -8.07
CA ARG A 188 -16.32 -13.51 -7.98
C ARG A 188 -16.01 -14.86 -7.34
N THR A 189 -14.80 -15.39 -7.50
CA THR A 189 -14.43 -16.72 -7.02
C THR A 189 -13.57 -16.71 -5.76
N ALA A 190 -12.91 -15.60 -5.43
CA ALA A 190 -12.05 -15.51 -4.26
C ALA A 190 -12.86 -15.80 -2.98
N PRO A 191 -12.31 -16.60 -2.04
CA PRO A 191 -12.80 -16.61 -0.68
C PRO A 191 -12.43 -15.27 -0.05
N VAL A 192 -13.46 -14.53 0.39
CA VAL A 192 -13.30 -13.19 0.94
C VAL A 192 -14.05 -13.13 2.26
N ASP A 193 -13.33 -12.75 3.30
CA ASP A 193 -13.84 -12.59 4.66
C ASP A 193 -13.84 -11.12 5.08
N SER A 194 -12.90 -10.33 4.54
CA SER A 194 -12.76 -8.92 4.86
C SER A 194 -12.20 -8.09 3.70
N LEU A 195 -12.27 -6.78 3.87
CA LEU A 195 -11.82 -5.76 2.95
C LEU A 195 -10.88 -4.81 3.68
N ASP A 196 -9.64 -4.72 3.22
CA ASP A 196 -8.75 -3.64 3.64
C ASP A 196 -8.89 -2.45 2.68
N LEU A 197 -9.04 -1.25 3.21
CA LEU A 197 -9.27 0.00 2.50
C LEU A 197 -8.11 0.95 2.80
N TYR A 198 -7.38 1.33 1.77
CA TYR A 198 -6.23 2.22 1.86
C TYR A 198 -6.67 3.63 1.46
N THR A 199 -6.57 4.56 2.39
CA THR A 199 -7.02 5.93 2.27
C THR A 199 -5.84 6.87 2.38
N ALA A 200 -5.64 7.71 1.37
CA ALA A 200 -4.55 8.68 1.38
C ALA A 200 -4.70 9.62 2.59
N ARG A 201 -3.58 9.88 3.28
CA ARG A 201 -3.55 10.84 4.39
C ARG A 201 -3.45 12.25 3.79
N GLY A 202 -4.57 12.97 3.84
CA GLY A 202 -4.64 14.41 3.54
C GLY A 202 -4.02 15.26 4.64
#